data_AF-A0A813SLW2-F1
#
_entry.id   AF-A0A813SLW2-F1
#
_cell.length_a   1.000
_cell.length_b   1.000
_cell.length_c   1.000
_cell.angle_alpha   90.00
_cell.angle_beta   90.00
_cell.angle_gamma   90.00
#
_symmetry.space_group_name_H-M   'P 1'
#
loop_
_entity.id
_entity.type
_entity.pdbx_description
1 polymer ?
#
loop_
_entity_poly.entity_id
_entity_poly.type
_entity_poly.pdbx_seq_one_letter_code
_entity_poly.pdbx_strand_id
1 'polypeptide(L)'
;MYTSMKFVIIYDILLIKCISASGRMHIRPVLFGVILGALVVGIALAAVLTMYIKDRSNQNSDIIANTTTSTATTSTTTTTTTTTSTITTTTTTTSTSTTTTTTTTTTTTTSTSTTTTMTTASTSTTSTTTTTSAVPLSYIFWSFDSNFDDLYNIYNGIGMNGASFVSPGYTGYGSALFLNGTNSEYVLVSNYKDMTNTSLTWETWSYPINLDNSDHLMLGMCQTISLSMCMYLMIRQYRTYFAFYGNDCWGSTIISINRWYHFAFVYDYIALTQYIYVNGILECTHNTSSPFEATSGAITIGAINNTGTATPAAFWTGYIDQMEYVSRAKTASEILTDATLAAYYSFDDGSYYDLGPLKINGTGVGISSTAGYVNQSILFNVSGAYFQAGAFTSLGVSGQSYSISLWVNKALSSSGGGTLVHVSGSASGTLWCIAMLGLSSFDEIIGQSWNLSMVAIQGPILQLGVWTHIVTSYSMDNGVRLWVNGTLIGSSIPFTYSASSLPDWITVGTTFSAALPCAHGNVAVGQFYGMIDELRIYSRELTSSDVYALANP
;
A
#
# COMPACT_ATOMS: atom_id res chain seq x y z
N MET A 1 -33.67 -5.35 54.09
CA MET A 1 -34.20 -4.05 54.56
C MET A 1 -33.68 -2.98 53.63
N TYR A 2 -34.58 -2.45 52.81
CA TYR A 2 -34.33 -1.40 51.81
C TYR A 2 -34.54 -0.01 52.44
N THR A 3 -33.64 0.92 52.17
CA THR A 3 -33.85 2.38 52.27
C THR A 3 -32.87 3.03 51.29
N SER A 4 -33.28 3.31 50.05
CA SER A 4 -33.85 4.58 49.58
C SER A 4 -32.89 5.76 49.64
N MET A 5 -32.27 6.09 48.50
CA MET A 5 -32.01 7.49 48.13
C MET A 5 -32.25 7.65 46.63
N LYS A 6 -33.38 8.29 46.30
CA LYS A 6 -33.73 8.76 44.95
C LYS A 6 -33.00 10.08 44.70
N PHE A 7 -32.30 10.21 43.58
CA PHE A 7 -32.03 11.52 42.98
C PHE A 7 -32.89 11.65 41.71
N VAL A 8 -33.80 12.62 41.76
CA VAL A 8 -34.61 13.10 40.63
C VAL A 8 -33.85 14.27 40.02
N ILE A 9 -33.50 14.20 38.74
CA ILE A 9 -33.00 15.36 37.98
C ILE A 9 -34.13 15.82 37.06
N ILE A 10 -34.68 16.99 37.37
CA ILE A 10 -35.62 17.72 36.52
C ILE A 10 -34.80 18.43 35.44
N TYR A 11 -35.07 18.12 34.17
CA TYR A 11 -34.59 18.90 33.03
C TYR A 11 -35.71 19.88 32.64
N ASP A 12 -35.47 21.18 32.81
CA ASP A 12 -36.37 22.21 32.29
C ASP A 12 -35.91 22.72 30.92
N ILE A 13 -36.88 22.72 30.02
CA ILE A 13 -36.89 23.23 28.65
C ILE A 13 -37.07 24.74 28.70
N LEU A 14 -36.25 25.52 27.98
CA LEU A 14 -36.66 26.86 27.55
C LEU A 14 -35.98 27.25 26.23
N LEU A 15 -36.76 27.10 25.15
CA LEU A 15 -36.47 27.65 23.83
C LEU A 15 -37.47 28.81 23.56
N ILE A 16 -36.91 30.01 23.42
CA ILE A 16 -37.26 31.10 22.49
C ILE A 16 -38.69 31.69 22.51
N LYS A 17 -38.79 33.01 22.75
CA LYS A 17 -39.64 33.94 21.98
C LYS A 17 -39.29 35.44 22.19
N CYS A 18 -39.09 36.15 21.06
CA CYS A 18 -39.31 37.59 20.77
C CYS A 18 -38.45 38.66 21.50
N ILE A 19 -38.08 39.83 20.97
CA ILE A 19 -38.30 40.57 19.70
C ILE A 19 -37.27 41.73 19.63
N SER A 20 -36.86 42.05 18.41
CA SER A 20 -36.41 43.32 17.75
C SER A 20 -35.65 44.48 18.44
N ALA A 21 -34.89 45.13 17.54
CA ALA A 21 -34.61 46.57 17.42
C ALA A 21 -33.43 47.19 18.22
N SER A 22 -32.38 47.51 17.46
CA SER A 22 -31.50 48.69 17.56
C SER A 22 -30.80 49.01 18.89
N GLY A 23 -29.46 49.01 18.84
CA GLY A 23 -28.63 49.90 19.66
C GLY A 23 -27.62 49.20 20.58
N ARG A 24 -26.34 49.50 20.35
CA ARG A 24 -25.14 49.15 21.15
C ARG A 24 -25.40 48.95 22.65
N MET A 25 -24.92 47.84 23.23
CA MET A 25 -24.34 47.84 24.59
C MET A 25 -23.43 46.64 24.88
N HIS A 26 -22.39 46.90 25.67
CA HIS A 26 -21.32 46.00 26.10
C HIS A 26 -21.79 44.67 26.71
N ILE A 27 -21.20 43.55 26.27
CA ILE A 27 -21.30 42.24 26.94
C ILE A 27 -19.90 41.75 27.34
N ARG A 28 -19.54 42.01 28.60
CA ARG A 28 -18.67 41.18 29.47
C ARG A 28 -19.18 41.47 30.91
N PRO A 29 -19.49 40.49 31.80
CA PRO A 29 -18.66 39.33 32.15
C PRO A 29 -19.42 38.00 32.40
N VAL A 30 -20.73 37.91 32.15
CA VAL A 30 -21.55 36.76 32.57
C VAL A 30 -21.24 35.48 31.78
N LEU A 31 -20.90 35.60 30.49
CA LEU A 31 -20.60 34.45 29.62
C LEU A 31 -19.27 33.76 29.99
N PHE A 32 -18.30 34.50 30.52
CA PHE A 32 -17.00 33.95 30.92
C PHE A 32 -17.11 33.13 32.21
N GLY A 33 -17.97 33.55 33.15
CA GLY A 33 -18.24 32.81 34.38
C GLY A 33 -18.97 31.48 34.15
N VAL A 34 -19.87 31.42 33.17
CA VAL A 34 -20.61 30.18 32.82
C VAL A 34 -19.68 29.16 32.16
N ILE A 35 -18.79 29.60 31.27
CA ILE A 35 -17.82 28.70 30.61
C ILE A 35 -16.77 28.20 31.61
N LEU A 36 -16.29 29.06 32.51
CA LEU A 36 -15.34 28.66 33.55
C LEU A 36 -15.98 27.69 34.56
N GLY A 37 -17.25 27.90 34.93
CA GLY A 37 -18.01 26.99 35.79
C GLY A 37 -18.22 25.61 35.17
N ALA A 38 -18.57 25.54 33.88
CA ALA A 38 -18.73 24.27 33.16
C ALA A 38 -17.40 23.50 33.05
N LEU A 39 -16.27 24.21 32.86
CA LEU A 39 -14.94 23.61 32.79
C LEU A 39 -14.52 22.99 34.14
N VAL A 40 -14.77 23.69 35.25
CA VAL A 40 -14.45 23.21 36.60
C VAL A 40 -15.29 21.99 36.98
N VAL A 41 -16.57 21.96 36.62
CA VAL A 41 -17.46 20.80 36.83
C VAL A 41 -17.02 19.61 35.97
N GLY A 42 -16.61 19.84 34.71
CA GLY A 42 -16.07 18.80 33.85
C GLY A 42 -14.78 18.16 34.38
N ILE A 43 -13.85 18.97 34.91
CA ILE A 43 -12.61 18.49 35.52
C ILE A 43 -12.90 17.70 36.80
N ALA A 44 -13.85 18.15 37.63
CA ALA A 44 -14.24 17.43 38.85
C ALA A 44 -14.89 16.07 38.53
N LEU A 45 -15.75 16.00 37.51
CA LEU A 45 -16.36 14.74 37.06
C LEU A 45 -15.31 13.76 36.50
N ALA A 46 -14.32 14.24 35.75
CA ALA A 46 -13.22 13.41 35.26
C ALA A 46 -12.35 12.86 36.40
N ALA A 47 -12.09 13.66 37.44
CA ALA A 47 -11.35 13.23 38.63
C ALA A 47 -12.12 12.14 39.41
N VAL A 48 -13.43 12.31 39.60
CA VAL A 48 -14.30 11.31 40.25
C VAL A 48 -14.36 10.02 39.44
N LEU A 49 -14.45 10.10 38.12
CA LEU A 49 -14.43 8.93 37.24
C LEU A 49 -13.08 8.18 37.32
N THR A 50 -11.97 8.91 37.39
CA THR A 50 -10.62 8.34 37.51
C THR A 50 -10.43 7.65 38.86
N MET A 51 -10.96 8.24 39.95
CA MET A 51 -10.96 7.61 41.28
C MET A 51 -11.83 6.35 41.31
N TYR A 52 -13.00 6.37 40.66
CA TYR A 52 -13.89 5.21 40.57
C TYR A 52 -13.28 4.05 39.78
N ILE A 53 -12.58 4.32 38.67
CA ILE A 53 -11.89 3.29 37.88
C ILE A 53 -10.72 2.67 38.68
N LYS A 54 -9.98 3.49 39.45
CA LYS A 54 -8.87 3.01 40.28
C LYS A 54 -9.33 2.14 41.45
N ASP A 55 -10.46 2.48 42.07
CA ASP A 55 -11.06 1.68 43.15
C ASP A 55 -11.55 0.32 42.64
N ARG A 56 -12.14 0.28 41.43
CA ARG A 56 -12.60 -0.98 40.80
C ARG A 56 -11.44 -1.89 40.38
N SER A 57 -10.30 -1.32 39.99
CA SER A 57 -9.05 -2.05 39.72
C SER A 57 -8.47 -2.69 40.99
N ASN A 58 -8.52 -1.97 42.12
CA ASN A 58 -8.03 -2.46 43.41
C ASN A 58 -8.93 -3.58 43.99
N GLN A 59 -10.25 -3.44 43.85
CA GLN A 59 -11.20 -4.50 44.24
C GLN A 59 -11.00 -5.79 43.42
N ASN A 60 -10.66 -5.69 42.13
CA ASN A 60 -10.37 -6.87 41.29
C ASN A 60 -9.04 -7.56 41.64
N SER A 61 -8.07 -6.83 42.20
CA SER A 61 -6.78 -7.41 42.61
C SER A 61 -6.85 -8.11 43.97
N ASP A 62 -7.70 -7.63 44.89
CA ASP A 62 -7.98 -8.29 46.17
C ASP A 62 -8.81 -9.60 46.00
N ILE A 63 -9.62 -9.71 44.93
CA ILE A 63 -10.37 -10.94 44.62
C ILE A 63 -9.45 -12.07 44.10
N ILE A 64 -8.31 -11.74 43.48
CA ILE A 64 -7.36 -12.75 42.95
C ILE A 64 -6.38 -13.23 44.05
N ALA A 65 -6.17 -12.45 45.11
CA ALA A 65 -5.22 -12.78 46.18
C ALA A 65 -5.75 -13.72 47.28
N ASN A 66 -7.06 -14.03 47.32
CA ASN A 66 -7.68 -14.69 48.49
C ASN A 66 -8.22 -16.12 48.25
N THR A 67 -7.72 -16.84 47.24
CA THR A 67 -8.08 -18.26 47.02
C THR A 67 -6.89 -19.19 47.26
N THR A 68 -6.56 -19.43 48.53
CA THR A 68 -5.73 -20.57 48.95
C THR A 68 -6.39 -21.26 50.13
N THR A 69 -6.84 -22.50 49.94
CA THR A 69 -7.30 -23.37 51.04
C THR A 69 -6.53 -24.69 50.99
N SER A 70 -5.72 -24.88 52.03
CA SER A 70 -5.18 -26.09 52.67
C SER A 70 -5.45 -27.46 52.03
N THR A 71 -4.39 -28.25 51.78
CA THR A 71 -4.39 -29.68 52.13
C THR A 71 -2.98 -30.15 52.51
N ALA A 72 -2.93 -30.95 53.58
CA ALA A 72 -1.75 -31.36 54.34
C ALA A 72 -0.84 -32.39 53.65
N THR A 73 0.46 -32.27 53.92
CA THR A 73 1.53 -33.18 53.51
C THR A 73 1.53 -34.46 54.35
N THR A 74 1.46 -35.63 53.70
CA THR A 74 1.86 -36.92 54.30
C THR A 74 2.98 -37.51 53.45
N SER A 75 4.16 -37.68 54.04
CA SER A 75 5.32 -38.31 53.40
C SER A 75 5.11 -39.81 53.25
N THR A 76 5.26 -40.32 52.03
CA THR A 76 5.54 -41.75 51.79
C THR A 76 6.65 -41.86 50.76
N THR A 77 7.78 -42.44 51.15
CA THR A 77 8.91 -42.78 50.29
C THR A 77 8.57 -44.02 49.49
N THR A 78 8.70 -43.99 48.17
CA THR A 78 8.80 -45.20 47.35
C THR A 78 9.70 -44.96 46.15
N THR A 79 10.72 -45.81 46.08
CA THR A 79 11.74 -45.97 45.05
C THR A 79 11.12 -46.27 43.68
N THR A 80 11.58 -45.59 42.62
CA THR A 80 11.22 -45.96 41.24
C THR A 80 12.47 -46.24 40.41
N THR A 81 12.54 -47.48 39.95
CA THR A 81 13.51 -48.08 39.04
C THR A 81 13.48 -47.42 37.67
N THR A 82 14.66 -47.12 37.12
CA THR A 82 14.85 -46.66 35.74
C THR A 82 14.62 -47.82 34.77
N THR A 83 13.71 -47.66 33.81
CA THR A 83 13.61 -48.52 32.63
C THR A 83 13.89 -47.69 31.39
N THR A 84 15.00 -48.00 30.72
CA THR A 84 15.44 -47.43 29.46
C THR A 84 14.68 -48.08 28.32
N SER A 85 13.95 -47.30 27.52
CA SER A 85 13.42 -47.75 26.23
C SER A 85 14.23 -47.11 25.11
N THR A 86 14.98 -47.95 24.41
CA THR A 86 15.76 -47.63 23.21
C THR A 86 14.81 -47.53 22.01
N ILE A 87 14.78 -46.39 21.32
CA ILE A 87 14.17 -46.24 19.99
C ILE A 87 15.29 -46.31 18.96
N THR A 88 15.28 -47.35 18.15
CA THR A 88 16.20 -47.57 17.02
C THR A 88 15.62 -46.91 15.77
N THR A 89 16.23 -45.81 15.32
CA THR A 89 15.93 -45.22 14.01
C THR A 89 16.83 -45.89 12.97
N THR A 90 16.22 -46.64 12.05
CA THR A 90 16.92 -47.30 10.94
C THR A 90 17.03 -46.32 9.78
N THR A 91 18.24 -45.88 9.47
CA THR A 91 18.59 -45.12 8.25
C THR A 91 18.62 -46.09 7.06
N THR A 92 17.69 -45.93 6.12
CA THR A 92 17.75 -46.60 4.82
C THR A 92 18.36 -45.65 3.81
N THR A 93 19.59 -45.94 3.39
CA THR A 93 20.28 -45.30 2.28
C THR A 93 19.82 -45.93 0.97
N THR A 94 19.04 -45.22 0.17
CA THR A 94 18.78 -45.57 -1.22
C THR A 94 19.71 -44.75 -2.11
N SER A 95 20.72 -45.40 -2.67
CA SER A 95 21.59 -44.86 -3.70
C SER A 95 20.90 -44.94 -5.06
N THR A 96 20.44 -43.80 -5.59
CA THR A 96 20.03 -43.68 -6.99
C THR A 96 21.17 -43.04 -7.78
N SER A 97 21.78 -43.81 -8.67
CA SER A 97 22.79 -43.35 -9.62
C SER A 97 22.10 -42.59 -10.77
N THR A 98 22.26 -41.27 -10.80
CA THR A 98 21.88 -40.46 -11.97
C THR A 98 23.12 -40.22 -12.80
N THR A 99 23.16 -40.82 -13.99
CA THR A 99 24.19 -40.59 -15.01
C THR A 99 23.83 -39.31 -15.74
N THR A 100 24.58 -38.24 -15.53
CA THR A 100 24.45 -37.00 -16.31
C THR A 100 25.49 -37.03 -17.42
N THR A 101 25.02 -37.30 -18.64
CA THR A 101 25.82 -37.17 -19.88
C THR A 101 26.09 -35.69 -20.14
N THR A 102 27.35 -35.29 -20.06
CA THR A 102 27.82 -33.97 -20.48
C THR A 102 27.93 -33.95 -22.01
N THR A 103 27.03 -33.25 -22.70
CA THR A 103 27.20 -32.91 -24.11
C THR A 103 27.89 -31.55 -24.19
N THR A 104 29.20 -31.57 -24.44
CA THR A 104 30.00 -30.39 -24.76
C THR A 104 29.74 -30.00 -26.21
N THR A 105 29.01 -28.91 -26.45
CA THR A 105 28.96 -28.27 -27.77
C THR A 105 29.99 -27.15 -27.79
N THR A 106 31.13 -27.42 -28.42
CA THR A 106 32.15 -26.43 -28.76
C THR A 106 31.71 -25.66 -30.00
N THR A 107 31.43 -24.37 -29.88
CA THR A 107 31.29 -23.48 -31.04
C THR A 107 32.47 -22.53 -31.08
N THR A 108 33.40 -22.83 -31.98
CA THR A 108 34.53 -21.98 -32.35
C THR A 108 34.04 -20.96 -33.36
N THR A 109 34.19 -19.66 -33.08
CA THR A 109 34.12 -18.62 -34.13
C THR A 109 35.36 -17.75 -34.03
N THR A 110 36.26 -17.96 -35.00
CA THR A 110 37.46 -17.16 -35.23
C THR A 110 37.09 -15.88 -35.99
N SER A 111 37.77 -14.81 -35.59
CA SER A 111 37.76 -13.42 -36.07
C SER A 111 37.87 -13.20 -37.58
N THR A 112 37.30 -12.11 -38.09
CA THR A 112 37.97 -11.26 -39.10
C THR A 112 37.49 -9.81 -39.00
N SER A 113 38.41 -8.91 -38.64
CA SER A 113 38.28 -7.46 -38.78
C SER A 113 38.60 -7.04 -40.22
N THR A 114 37.75 -6.24 -40.86
CA THR A 114 38.15 -5.47 -42.05
C THR A 114 37.55 -4.08 -41.97
N THR A 115 38.43 -3.08 -41.87
CA THR A 115 38.14 -1.65 -42.01
C THR A 115 38.08 -1.31 -43.50
N THR A 116 36.99 -0.64 -43.93
CA THR A 116 37.03 0.19 -45.14
C THR A 116 36.07 1.35 -45.00
N THR A 117 36.62 2.55 -45.01
CA THR A 117 35.92 3.83 -45.06
C THR A 117 35.41 4.09 -46.48
N MET A 118 34.13 4.39 -46.66
CA MET A 118 33.65 5.19 -47.79
C MET A 118 32.46 6.07 -47.36
N THR A 119 32.66 7.37 -47.56
CA THR A 119 31.69 8.45 -47.39
C THR A 119 30.69 8.41 -48.55
N THR A 120 29.38 8.37 -48.26
CA THR A 120 28.37 8.79 -49.23
C THR A 120 27.13 9.29 -48.48
N ALA A 121 26.81 10.57 -48.66
CA ALA A 121 25.59 11.16 -48.14
C ALA A 121 24.41 10.67 -49.00
N SER A 122 23.46 9.96 -48.39
CA SER A 122 22.14 9.74 -48.98
C SER A 122 21.06 10.15 -47.99
N THR A 123 20.27 11.14 -48.39
CA THR A 123 19.04 11.58 -47.75
C THR A 123 18.04 10.43 -47.74
N SER A 124 17.87 9.76 -46.58
CA SER A 124 16.82 8.76 -46.39
C SER A 124 15.61 9.42 -45.73
N THR A 125 14.53 9.56 -46.48
CA THR A 125 13.20 9.86 -45.96
C THR A 125 12.77 8.75 -45.01
N THR A 126 12.64 9.06 -43.72
CA THR A 126 12.08 8.17 -42.70
C THR A 126 10.62 7.90 -43.02
N SER A 127 10.34 6.77 -43.68
CA SER A 127 9.00 6.18 -43.66
C SER A 127 8.85 5.43 -42.34
N THR A 128 8.15 6.05 -41.40
CA THR A 128 7.66 5.40 -40.18
C THR A 128 6.75 4.24 -40.59
N THR A 129 7.31 3.04 -40.62
CA THR A 129 6.54 1.80 -40.62
C THR A 129 6.04 1.62 -39.20
N THR A 130 4.80 2.04 -38.96
CA THR A 130 4.04 1.66 -37.76
C THR A 130 3.84 0.15 -37.79
N THR A 131 4.73 -0.58 -37.10
CA THR A 131 4.44 -1.93 -36.67
C THR A 131 3.29 -1.83 -35.67
N THR A 132 2.07 -2.07 -36.12
CA THR A 132 0.93 -2.32 -35.24
C THR A 132 1.23 -3.57 -34.43
N SER A 133 1.77 -3.40 -33.22
CA SER A 133 1.73 -4.45 -32.19
C SER A 133 0.29 -4.90 -32.08
N ALA A 134 0.05 -6.21 -32.23
CA ALA A 134 -1.25 -6.79 -31.99
C ALA A 134 -1.68 -6.39 -30.57
N VAL A 135 -2.79 -5.67 -30.46
CA VAL A 135 -3.32 -5.21 -29.19
C VAL A 135 -3.71 -6.44 -28.35
N PRO A 136 -3.24 -6.57 -27.10
CA PRO A 136 -3.51 -7.77 -26.31
C PRO A 136 -4.97 -7.76 -25.82
N LEU A 137 -5.82 -8.61 -26.39
CA LEU A 137 -7.17 -8.90 -25.85
C LEU A 137 -7.13 -9.49 -24.42
N SER A 138 -5.95 -9.85 -23.91
CA SER A 138 -5.72 -10.39 -22.57
C SER A 138 -5.66 -9.35 -21.46
N TYR A 139 -5.68 -8.05 -21.80
CA TYR A 139 -5.50 -6.96 -20.84
C TYR A 139 -6.46 -5.80 -21.13
N ILE A 140 -7.11 -5.27 -20.09
CA ILE A 140 -7.91 -4.04 -20.15
C ILE A 140 -7.46 -3.17 -18.99
N PHE A 141 -7.31 -1.87 -19.24
CA PHE A 141 -6.93 -0.92 -18.19
C PHE A 141 -7.60 0.42 -18.41
N TRP A 142 -8.35 0.86 -17.41
CA TRP A 142 -8.91 2.21 -17.32
C TRP A 142 -8.18 2.96 -16.20
N SER A 143 -7.41 3.98 -16.58
CA SER A 143 -6.79 4.88 -15.58
C SER A 143 -7.78 5.89 -15.02
N PHE A 144 -8.88 6.16 -15.73
CA PHE A 144 -9.86 7.20 -15.39
C PHE A 144 -9.28 8.62 -15.25
N ASP A 145 -8.14 8.87 -15.92
CA ASP A 145 -7.55 10.19 -16.05
C ASP A 145 -8.32 11.07 -17.05
N SER A 146 -9.45 11.60 -16.57
CA SER A 146 -10.33 12.56 -17.24
C SER A 146 -11.00 12.03 -18.51
N ASN A 147 -11.03 10.71 -18.69
CA ASN A 147 -11.70 10.04 -19.79
C ASN A 147 -12.13 8.62 -19.41
N PHE A 148 -12.98 8.00 -20.22
CA PHE A 148 -13.48 6.64 -20.03
C PHE A 148 -12.79 5.62 -20.94
N ASP A 149 -11.74 6.03 -21.65
CA ASP A 149 -11.08 5.18 -22.63
C ASP A 149 -10.21 4.15 -21.91
N ASP A 150 -10.20 2.91 -22.40
CA ASP A 150 -9.20 1.95 -21.96
C ASP A 150 -7.87 2.23 -22.68
N LEU A 151 -6.77 1.73 -22.11
CA LEU A 151 -5.41 1.93 -22.63
C LEU A 151 -5.27 1.65 -24.13
N TYR A 152 -6.02 0.69 -24.66
CA TYR A 152 -5.91 0.25 -26.04
C TYR A 152 -7.08 0.65 -26.95
N ASN A 153 -8.04 1.43 -26.44
CA ASN A 153 -9.21 1.89 -27.18
C ASN A 153 -10.08 0.76 -27.79
N ILE A 154 -10.21 -0.37 -27.10
CA ILE A 154 -11.05 -1.51 -27.50
C ILE A 154 -12.32 -1.60 -26.63
N TYR A 155 -12.17 -1.39 -25.34
CA TYR A 155 -13.19 -1.52 -24.31
C TYR A 155 -13.50 -0.17 -23.66
N ASN A 156 -13.58 0.90 -24.46
CA ASN A 156 -13.91 2.23 -23.95
C ASN A 156 -15.28 2.24 -23.27
N GLY A 157 -15.34 2.92 -22.15
CA GLY A 157 -16.55 3.18 -21.41
C GLY A 157 -17.31 4.40 -21.94
N ILE A 158 -18.59 4.48 -21.58
CA ILE A 158 -19.44 5.65 -21.77
C ILE A 158 -20.02 6.01 -20.42
N GLY A 159 -19.70 7.20 -19.91
CA GLY A 159 -20.28 7.72 -18.68
C GLY A 159 -21.78 7.97 -18.83
N MET A 160 -22.58 7.40 -17.93
CA MET A 160 -24.03 7.50 -17.94
C MET A 160 -24.50 8.38 -16.78
N ASN A 161 -25.59 9.11 -17.01
CA ASN A 161 -26.30 9.90 -16.00
C ASN A 161 -25.47 10.95 -15.24
N GLY A 162 -24.33 11.39 -15.79
CA GLY A 162 -23.48 12.42 -15.19
C GLY A 162 -22.23 11.89 -14.48
N ALA A 163 -21.85 10.62 -14.70
CA ALA A 163 -20.55 10.09 -14.29
C ALA A 163 -19.42 11.08 -14.66
N SER A 164 -18.53 11.35 -13.70
CA SER A 164 -17.56 12.44 -13.79
C SER A 164 -16.21 12.03 -13.22
N PHE A 165 -15.24 12.94 -13.24
CA PHE A 165 -13.88 12.69 -12.75
C PHE A 165 -13.49 13.73 -11.70
N VAL A 166 -12.74 13.30 -10.67
CA VAL A 166 -12.24 14.17 -9.61
C VAL A 166 -10.74 14.00 -9.46
N SER A 167 -10.02 15.12 -9.36
CA SER A 167 -8.56 15.17 -9.19
C SER A 167 -8.19 15.58 -7.76
N PRO A 168 -7.13 15.01 -7.16
CA PRO A 168 -6.31 13.92 -7.70
C PRO A 168 -6.99 12.55 -7.59
N GLY A 169 -6.54 11.59 -8.40
CA GLY A 169 -6.86 10.18 -8.24
C GLY A 169 -6.10 9.54 -7.07
N TYR A 170 -6.14 8.21 -6.99
CA TYR A 170 -5.41 7.41 -6.00
C TYR A 170 -3.90 7.67 -6.05
N THR A 171 -3.34 7.80 -7.27
CA THR A 171 -1.90 8.04 -7.49
C THR A 171 -1.45 9.42 -7.00
N GLY A 172 -2.35 10.26 -6.51
CA GLY A 172 -2.07 11.65 -6.11
C GLY A 172 -1.78 12.60 -7.29
N TYR A 173 -1.83 12.09 -8.52
CA TYR A 173 -1.92 12.84 -9.77
C TYR A 173 -3.20 12.42 -10.53
N GLY A 174 -3.41 13.00 -11.71
CA GLY A 174 -4.50 12.56 -12.59
C GLY A 174 -5.89 12.77 -11.98
N SER A 175 -6.82 11.87 -12.27
CA SER A 175 -8.16 11.88 -11.68
C SER A 175 -8.71 10.48 -11.49
N ALA A 176 -9.64 10.32 -10.56
CA ALA A 176 -10.43 9.10 -10.40
C ALA A 176 -11.84 9.29 -10.96
N LEU A 177 -12.46 8.20 -11.42
CA LEU A 177 -13.88 8.14 -11.75
C LEU A 177 -14.70 8.37 -10.49
N PHE A 178 -15.58 9.36 -10.49
CA PHE A 178 -16.59 9.59 -9.46
C PHE A 178 -17.97 9.16 -9.95
N LEU A 179 -18.65 8.37 -9.13
CA LEU A 179 -20.03 7.94 -9.35
C LEU A 179 -20.87 8.25 -8.11
N ASN A 180 -22.04 8.83 -8.34
CA ASN A 180 -23.09 9.02 -7.35
C ASN A 180 -24.25 8.05 -7.58
N GLY A 181 -24.34 7.01 -6.75
CA GLY A 181 -25.38 5.99 -6.88
C GLY A 181 -26.80 6.50 -6.65
N THR A 182 -26.98 7.62 -5.94
CA THR A 182 -28.31 8.27 -5.81
C THR A 182 -28.81 8.82 -7.16
N ASN A 183 -27.88 9.25 -8.02
CA ASN A 183 -28.16 9.72 -9.38
C ASN A 183 -28.18 8.58 -10.41
N SER A 184 -27.99 7.32 -9.97
CA SER A 184 -27.88 6.17 -10.88
C SER A 184 -26.74 6.34 -11.90
N GLU A 185 -25.62 6.94 -11.48
CA GLU A 185 -24.43 7.14 -12.31
C GLU A 185 -23.61 5.85 -12.42
N TYR A 186 -23.14 5.54 -13.63
CA TYR A 186 -22.30 4.37 -13.92
C TYR A 186 -21.57 4.56 -15.25
N VAL A 187 -20.67 3.64 -15.60
CA VAL A 187 -20.03 3.59 -16.92
C VAL A 187 -20.49 2.33 -17.65
N LEU A 188 -20.89 2.48 -18.91
CA LEU A 188 -21.26 1.38 -19.79
C LEU A 188 -20.13 1.08 -20.77
N VAL A 189 -19.63 -0.16 -20.77
CA VAL A 189 -18.66 -0.64 -21.76
C VAL A 189 -19.42 -1.48 -22.78
N SER A 190 -19.57 -0.96 -24.00
CA SER A 190 -20.46 -1.57 -25.00
C SER A 190 -19.84 -2.78 -25.71
N ASN A 191 -18.51 -2.85 -25.77
CA ASN A 191 -17.83 -3.96 -26.42
C ASN A 191 -17.81 -5.19 -25.49
N TYR A 192 -18.26 -6.32 -26.00
CA TYR A 192 -18.34 -7.55 -25.23
C TYR A 192 -16.94 -8.14 -25.01
N LYS A 193 -16.66 -8.49 -23.75
CA LYS A 193 -15.44 -9.20 -23.35
C LYS A 193 -15.79 -10.64 -23.02
N ASP A 194 -15.36 -11.57 -23.87
CA ASP A 194 -15.50 -13.00 -23.56
C ASP A 194 -14.56 -13.40 -22.43
N MET A 195 -15.15 -13.93 -21.36
CA MET A 195 -14.49 -14.49 -20.18
C MET A 195 -15.02 -15.90 -19.86
N THR A 196 -15.81 -16.48 -20.77
CA THR A 196 -16.49 -17.77 -20.60
C THR A 196 -15.46 -18.87 -20.37
N ASN A 197 -15.56 -19.63 -19.27
CA ASN A 197 -14.68 -20.77 -18.99
C ASN A 197 -13.18 -20.43 -19.01
N THR A 198 -12.80 -19.25 -18.51
CA THR A 198 -11.39 -18.82 -18.46
C THR A 198 -10.98 -18.35 -17.08
N SER A 199 -9.69 -18.46 -16.76
CA SER A 199 -9.13 -17.80 -15.59
C SER A 199 -9.09 -16.29 -15.84
N LEU A 200 -9.32 -15.51 -14.79
CA LEU A 200 -9.32 -14.06 -14.87
C LEU A 200 -8.86 -13.40 -13.58
N THR A 201 -8.44 -12.15 -13.68
CA THR A 201 -8.23 -11.25 -12.55
C THR A 201 -8.80 -9.88 -12.88
N TRP A 202 -9.57 -9.33 -11.94
CA TRP A 202 -10.00 -7.94 -11.92
C TRP A 202 -9.37 -7.23 -10.73
N GLU A 203 -8.82 -6.04 -10.93
CA GLU A 203 -8.21 -5.21 -9.90
C GLU A 203 -8.66 -3.76 -10.00
N THR A 204 -8.75 -3.06 -8.86
CA THR A 204 -9.04 -1.63 -8.82
C THR A 204 -8.71 -1.01 -7.49
N TRP A 205 -8.31 0.26 -7.51
CA TRP A 205 -8.38 1.13 -6.35
C TRP A 205 -9.78 1.74 -6.24
N SER A 206 -10.45 1.55 -5.11
CA SER A 206 -11.81 2.07 -4.89
C SER A 206 -11.94 2.75 -3.52
N TYR A 207 -12.65 3.87 -3.50
CA TYR A 207 -12.91 4.69 -2.31
C TYR A 207 -14.41 4.84 -2.13
N PRO A 208 -15.04 4.01 -1.27
CA PRO A 208 -16.46 4.15 -0.99
C PRO A 208 -16.74 5.38 -0.12
N ILE A 209 -17.73 6.19 -0.48
CA ILE A 209 -18.18 7.34 0.35
C ILE A 209 -19.53 7.08 1.04
N ASN A 210 -20.30 6.12 0.53
CA ASN A 210 -21.54 5.66 1.15
C ASN A 210 -21.58 4.14 1.07
N LEU A 211 -21.89 3.49 2.19
CA LEU A 211 -22.13 2.05 2.28
C LEU A 211 -23.27 1.80 3.26
N ASP A 212 -24.12 0.85 2.91
CA ASP A 212 -25.18 0.32 3.75
C ASP A 212 -25.26 -1.22 3.63
N ASN A 213 -26.35 -1.82 4.07
CA ASN A 213 -26.53 -3.27 3.99
C ASN A 213 -26.95 -3.79 2.61
N SER A 214 -27.15 -2.91 1.63
CA SER A 214 -27.49 -3.27 0.25
C SER A 214 -26.23 -3.59 -0.58
N ASP A 215 -26.44 -3.78 -1.88
CA ASP A 215 -25.38 -4.10 -2.85
C ASP A 215 -24.82 -2.83 -3.47
N HIS A 216 -23.51 -2.66 -3.40
CA HIS A 216 -22.75 -1.55 -3.99
C HIS A 216 -21.77 -2.13 -5.02
N LEU A 217 -22.12 -2.06 -6.31
CA LEU A 217 -21.38 -2.73 -7.38
C LEU A 217 -20.22 -1.89 -7.88
N MET A 218 -19.00 -2.37 -7.74
CA MET A 218 -17.83 -1.78 -8.43
C MET A 218 -17.85 -2.14 -9.92
N LEU A 219 -18.17 -3.39 -10.25
CA LEU A 219 -18.30 -3.87 -11.61
C LEU A 219 -19.35 -4.98 -11.68
N GLY A 220 -20.12 -4.99 -12.76
CA GLY A 220 -21.09 -6.02 -13.06
C GLY A 220 -21.07 -6.43 -14.52
N MET A 221 -21.34 -7.71 -14.79
CA MET A 221 -21.53 -8.24 -16.14
C MET A 221 -22.52 -9.39 -16.11
N CYS A 222 -23.62 -9.25 -16.84
CA CYS A 222 -24.74 -10.19 -16.80
C CYS A 222 -25.30 -10.47 -18.19
N GLN A 223 -25.38 -11.75 -18.55
CA GLN A 223 -26.22 -12.20 -19.66
C GLN A 223 -27.66 -12.40 -19.22
N THR A 224 -27.87 -13.03 -18.06
CA THR A 224 -29.19 -13.33 -17.47
C THR A 224 -29.02 -13.61 -15.99
N ILE A 225 -29.84 -13.00 -15.13
CA ILE A 225 -29.82 -13.14 -13.66
C ILE A 225 -30.05 -14.60 -13.24
N SER A 226 -28.98 -15.39 -13.27
CA SER A 226 -28.97 -16.83 -13.06
C SER A 226 -27.54 -17.31 -12.79
N LEU A 227 -27.42 -18.49 -12.18
CA LEU A 227 -26.14 -19.10 -11.80
C LEU A 227 -25.18 -19.14 -13.01
N SER A 228 -23.91 -18.82 -12.77
CA SER A 228 -22.83 -18.77 -13.78
C SER A 228 -22.96 -17.69 -14.87
N MET A 229 -24.12 -17.03 -15.02
CA MET A 229 -24.39 -16.12 -16.14
C MET A 229 -24.27 -14.64 -15.76
N CYS A 230 -23.90 -14.37 -14.50
CA CYS A 230 -23.84 -13.05 -13.91
C CYS A 230 -22.65 -12.95 -12.95
N MET A 231 -21.75 -12.00 -13.22
CA MET A 231 -20.61 -11.70 -12.39
C MET A 231 -20.79 -10.38 -11.65
N TYR A 232 -20.52 -10.38 -10.35
CA TYR A 232 -20.54 -9.18 -9.50
C TYR A 232 -19.21 -9.02 -8.75
N LEU A 233 -18.64 -7.83 -8.85
CA LEU A 233 -17.58 -7.34 -7.95
C LEU A 233 -18.22 -6.24 -7.10
N MET A 234 -18.43 -6.51 -5.81
CA MET A 234 -19.28 -5.63 -5.00
C MET A 234 -18.89 -5.58 -3.54
N ILE A 235 -19.45 -4.58 -2.85
CA ILE A 235 -19.54 -4.55 -1.40
C ILE A 235 -21.01 -4.80 -1.02
N ARG A 236 -21.25 -5.77 -0.14
CA ARG A 236 -22.55 -6.09 0.44
C ARG A 236 -22.39 -6.24 1.94
N GLN A 237 -23.25 -5.60 2.74
CA GLN A 237 -23.15 -5.64 4.21
C GLN A 237 -21.72 -5.31 4.70
N TYR A 238 -21.12 -4.28 4.10
CA TYR A 238 -19.76 -3.82 4.40
C TYR A 238 -18.65 -4.85 4.13
N ARG A 239 -18.89 -5.91 3.37
CA ARG A 239 -17.87 -6.91 2.99
C ARG A 239 -17.77 -7.03 1.48
N THR A 240 -16.58 -7.32 0.99
CA THR A 240 -16.34 -7.54 -0.44
C THR A 240 -16.87 -8.91 -0.87
N TYR A 241 -17.54 -8.97 -2.02
CA TYR A 241 -18.05 -10.20 -2.63
C TYR A 241 -17.57 -10.34 -4.07
N PHE A 242 -17.22 -11.58 -4.43
CA PHE A 242 -16.97 -12.02 -5.79
C PHE A 242 -17.99 -13.09 -6.15
N ALA A 243 -18.91 -12.80 -7.04
CA ALA A 243 -20.06 -13.68 -7.27
C ALA A 243 -20.19 -14.08 -8.72
N PHE A 244 -20.49 -15.36 -8.96
CA PHE A 244 -21.05 -15.89 -10.22
C PHE A 244 -22.54 -16.23 -10.03
N TYR A 245 -23.28 -15.30 -9.43
CA TYR A 245 -24.69 -15.39 -9.00
C TYR A 245 -25.05 -16.67 -8.24
N GLY A 246 -25.15 -16.57 -6.91
CA GLY A 246 -25.47 -17.72 -6.06
C GLY A 246 -24.30 -18.67 -5.87
N ASN A 247 -23.11 -18.24 -6.27
CA ASN A 247 -21.83 -18.93 -6.15
C ASN A 247 -20.78 -17.87 -5.84
N ASP A 248 -20.74 -17.49 -4.57
CA ASP A 248 -20.14 -16.25 -4.10
C ASP A 248 -19.00 -16.55 -3.12
N CYS A 249 -17.84 -15.91 -3.35
CA CYS A 249 -16.79 -15.72 -2.36
C CYS A 249 -17.06 -14.41 -1.62
N TRP A 250 -16.80 -14.33 -0.32
CA TRP A 250 -16.86 -13.06 0.42
C TRP A 250 -15.71 -12.91 1.41
N GLY A 251 -15.23 -11.68 1.55
CA GLY A 251 -14.16 -11.32 2.47
C GLY A 251 -14.62 -11.20 3.92
N SER A 252 -13.66 -11.19 4.83
CA SER A 252 -13.88 -11.06 6.28
C SER A 252 -13.77 -9.62 6.77
N THR A 253 -12.91 -8.83 6.11
CA THR A 253 -12.68 -7.41 6.42
C THR A 253 -13.96 -6.59 6.25
N ILE A 254 -14.28 -5.80 7.27
CA ILE A 254 -15.34 -4.79 7.23
C ILE A 254 -14.77 -3.54 6.54
N ILE A 255 -15.31 -3.22 5.37
CA ILE A 255 -14.94 -2.06 4.58
C ILE A 255 -15.56 -0.80 5.18
N SER A 256 -14.71 0.11 5.63
CA SER A 256 -15.12 1.45 6.04
C SER A 256 -15.16 2.41 4.86
N ILE A 257 -16.08 3.38 4.90
CA ILE A 257 -16.07 4.50 3.96
C ILE A 257 -14.87 5.44 4.19
N ASN A 258 -14.65 6.35 3.25
CA ASN A 258 -13.70 7.44 3.33
C ASN A 258 -12.22 7.02 3.38
N ARG A 259 -11.86 5.97 2.64
CA ARG A 259 -10.47 5.58 2.39
C ARG A 259 -10.36 4.71 1.15
N TRP A 260 -9.18 4.73 0.54
CA TRP A 260 -8.84 3.86 -0.57
C TRP A 260 -8.60 2.43 -0.11
N TYR A 261 -9.06 1.48 -0.93
CA TYR A 261 -8.74 0.06 -0.87
C TYR A 261 -8.30 -0.41 -2.24
N HIS A 262 -7.30 -1.28 -2.28
CA HIS A 262 -7.06 -2.11 -3.46
C HIS A 262 -7.92 -3.37 -3.35
N PHE A 263 -8.77 -3.61 -4.32
CA PHE A 263 -9.55 -4.85 -4.41
C PHE A 263 -9.05 -5.68 -5.58
N ALA A 264 -8.82 -6.97 -5.35
CA ALA A 264 -8.55 -7.93 -6.42
C ALA A 264 -9.50 -9.12 -6.35
N PHE A 265 -9.98 -9.55 -7.50
CA PHE A 265 -10.90 -10.66 -7.69
C PHE A 265 -10.29 -11.62 -8.70
N VAL A 266 -9.84 -12.77 -8.21
CA VAL A 266 -9.10 -13.74 -9.01
C VAL A 266 -9.96 -14.99 -9.15
N TYR A 267 -10.12 -15.48 -10.38
CA TYR A 267 -10.72 -16.77 -10.64
C TYR A 267 -9.72 -17.65 -11.38
N ASP A 268 -9.39 -18.79 -10.78
CA ASP A 268 -8.61 -19.85 -11.40
C ASP A 268 -9.55 -20.91 -11.96
N TYR A 269 -9.69 -20.97 -13.28
CA TYR A 269 -10.55 -21.92 -13.96
C TYR A 269 -10.01 -23.35 -13.90
N ILE A 270 -8.69 -23.54 -13.82
CA ILE A 270 -8.09 -24.89 -13.73
C ILE A 270 -8.44 -25.50 -12.36
N ALA A 271 -8.35 -24.70 -11.30
CA ALA A 271 -8.70 -25.11 -9.94
C ALA A 271 -10.20 -25.00 -9.62
N LEU A 272 -10.97 -24.29 -10.45
CA LEU A 272 -12.34 -23.83 -10.16
C LEU A 272 -12.42 -23.09 -8.82
N THR A 273 -11.52 -22.13 -8.59
CA THR A 273 -11.42 -21.43 -7.30
C THR A 273 -11.46 -19.91 -7.49
N GLN A 274 -12.35 -19.26 -6.73
CA GLN A 274 -12.41 -17.81 -6.56
C GLN A 274 -11.54 -17.38 -5.38
N TYR A 275 -10.89 -16.23 -5.53
CA TYR A 275 -10.16 -15.56 -4.48
C TYR A 275 -10.54 -14.08 -4.45
N ILE A 276 -10.58 -13.52 -3.23
CA ILE A 276 -10.69 -12.08 -3.01
C ILE A 276 -9.45 -11.65 -2.26
N TYR A 277 -8.86 -10.54 -2.68
CA TYR A 277 -7.82 -9.85 -1.93
C TYR A 277 -8.23 -8.42 -1.64
N VAL A 278 -7.93 -7.95 -0.43
CA VAL A 278 -8.09 -6.56 -0.01
C VAL A 278 -6.73 -6.04 0.44
N ASN A 279 -6.25 -4.96 -0.18
CA ASN A 279 -4.93 -4.37 0.06
C ASN A 279 -3.78 -5.39 -0.08
N GLY A 280 -3.91 -6.32 -1.03
CA GLY A 280 -2.92 -7.36 -1.28
C GLY A 280 -3.04 -8.59 -0.37
N ILE A 281 -3.93 -8.57 0.63
CA ILE A 281 -4.10 -9.66 1.59
C ILE A 281 -5.28 -10.54 1.18
N LEU A 282 -5.08 -11.86 1.19
CA LEU A 282 -6.11 -12.84 0.87
C LEU A 282 -7.23 -12.80 1.91
N GLU A 283 -8.47 -12.61 1.44
CA GLU A 283 -9.67 -12.49 2.27
C GLU A 283 -10.63 -13.67 2.09
N CYS A 284 -10.62 -14.31 0.92
CA CYS A 284 -11.52 -15.41 0.61
C CYS A 284 -10.85 -16.41 -0.34
N THR A 285 -11.15 -17.69 -0.13
CA THR A 285 -10.86 -18.79 -1.05
C THR A 285 -12.09 -19.66 -1.13
N HIS A 286 -12.67 -19.79 -2.31
CA HIS A 286 -13.93 -20.50 -2.50
C HIS A 286 -13.88 -21.38 -3.75
N ASN A 287 -14.13 -22.67 -3.60
CA ASN A 287 -14.24 -23.58 -4.73
C ASN A 287 -15.62 -23.42 -5.36
N THR A 288 -15.64 -22.98 -6.61
CA THR A 288 -16.87 -22.71 -7.35
C THR A 288 -17.53 -24.01 -7.76
N SER A 289 -18.86 -24.07 -7.66
CA SER A 289 -19.62 -25.23 -8.15
C SER A 289 -19.71 -25.29 -9.68
N SER A 290 -19.52 -24.13 -10.33
CA SER A 290 -19.51 -23.94 -11.78
C SER A 290 -18.61 -22.75 -12.14
N PRO A 291 -18.10 -22.68 -13.38
CA PRO A 291 -17.37 -21.52 -13.89
C PRO A 291 -18.30 -20.35 -14.26
N PHE A 292 -17.72 -19.22 -14.63
CA PHE A 292 -18.46 -18.16 -15.32
C PHE A 292 -18.70 -18.58 -16.78
N GLU A 293 -19.97 -18.54 -17.21
CA GLU A 293 -20.44 -19.14 -18.47
C GLU A 293 -21.16 -18.13 -19.38
N ALA A 294 -21.18 -16.84 -19.02
CA ALA A 294 -21.89 -15.83 -19.80
C ALA A 294 -21.20 -15.53 -21.13
N THR A 295 -21.89 -15.84 -22.22
CA THR A 295 -21.45 -15.61 -23.62
C THR A 295 -21.85 -14.24 -24.19
N SER A 296 -22.51 -13.41 -23.38
CA SER A 296 -22.95 -12.06 -23.73
C SER A 296 -23.13 -11.20 -22.48
N GLY A 297 -23.52 -9.93 -22.64
CA GLY A 297 -23.72 -8.98 -21.55
C GLY A 297 -22.65 -7.88 -21.57
N ALA A 298 -23.09 -6.64 -21.40
CA ALA A 298 -22.18 -5.51 -21.29
C ALA A 298 -21.51 -5.48 -19.92
N ILE A 299 -20.26 -5.02 -19.86
CA ILE A 299 -19.62 -4.63 -18.61
C ILE A 299 -20.20 -3.29 -18.18
N THR A 300 -20.60 -3.18 -16.91
CA THR A 300 -20.94 -1.92 -16.26
C THR A 300 -20.03 -1.68 -15.07
N ILE A 301 -19.47 -0.48 -14.97
CA ILE A 301 -18.64 -0.05 -13.83
C ILE A 301 -19.52 0.84 -12.97
N GLY A 302 -19.63 0.49 -11.69
CA GLY A 302 -20.46 1.21 -10.73
C GLY A 302 -21.94 0.85 -10.69
N ALA A 303 -22.36 -0.20 -11.40
CA ALA A 303 -23.74 -0.69 -11.39
C ALA A 303 -23.81 -2.13 -11.88
N ILE A 304 -25.02 -2.70 -11.86
CA ILE A 304 -25.34 -3.87 -12.67
C ILE A 304 -26.47 -3.62 -13.67
N ASN A 305 -26.24 -4.04 -14.91
CA ASN A 305 -27.31 -4.12 -15.91
C ASN A 305 -28.10 -5.42 -15.74
N ASN A 306 -29.34 -5.30 -15.25
CA ASN A 306 -30.25 -6.43 -15.07
C ASN A 306 -30.96 -6.72 -16.39
N THR A 307 -30.53 -7.76 -17.11
CA THR A 307 -31.19 -8.23 -18.33
C THR A 307 -32.60 -8.74 -17.99
N GLY A 308 -33.59 -7.86 -18.08
CA GLY A 308 -34.98 -8.11 -17.67
C GLY A 308 -35.70 -6.85 -17.20
N THR A 309 -34.96 -5.83 -16.75
CA THR A 309 -35.47 -4.48 -16.48
C THR A 309 -34.67 -3.49 -17.31
N ALA A 310 -35.32 -2.49 -17.92
CA ALA A 310 -34.64 -1.50 -18.77
C ALA A 310 -33.68 -0.56 -17.99
N THR A 311 -33.48 -0.77 -16.69
CA THR A 311 -32.78 0.11 -15.77
C THR A 311 -31.71 -0.66 -14.98
N PRO A 312 -30.45 -0.19 -14.95
CA PRO A 312 -29.44 -0.69 -14.03
C PRO A 312 -29.83 -0.53 -12.55
N ALA A 313 -29.17 -1.28 -11.66
CA ALA A 313 -29.40 -1.25 -10.22
C ALA A 313 -28.10 -1.38 -9.42
N ALA A 314 -28.21 -1.32 -8.08
CA ALA A 314 -27.13 -1.58 -7.12
C ALA A 314 -25.89 -0.70 -7.33
N PHE A 315 -26.12 0.61 -7.44
CA PHE A 315 -25.11 1.58 -7.86
C PHE A 315 -24.02 1.83 -6.82
N TRP A 316 -22.79 2.01 -7.28
CA TRP A 316 -21.67 2.49 -6.49
C TRP A 316 -21.83 3.96 -6.13
N THR A 317 -21.40 4.33 -4.93
CA THR A 317 -21.21 5.74 -4.57
C THR A 317 -19.80 5.94 -4.02
N GLY A 318 -18.95 6.61 -4.80
CA GLY A 318 -17.54 6.80 -4.45
C GLY A 318 -16.63 7.00 -5.65
N TYR A 319 -15.34 6.81 -5.42
CA TYR A 319 -14.30 6.93 -6.44
C TYR A 319 -13.77 5.55 -6.85
N ILE A 320 -13.43 5.39 -8.13
CA ILE A 320 -12.80 4.21 -8.71
C ILE A 320 -11.62 4.69 -9.55
N ASP A 321 -10.49 4.03 -9.42
CA ASP A 321 -9.25 4.38 -10.11
C ASP A 321 -8.46 3.11 -10.48
N GLN A 322 -7.62 3.19 -11.50
CA GLN A 322 -6.72 2.14 -11.99
C GLN A 322 -7.41 0.77 -12.09
N MET A 323 -8.52 0.69 -12.82
CA MET A 323 -9.25 -0.58 -12.98
C MET A 323 -8.60 -1.43 -14.07
N GLU A 324 -8.20 -2.64 -13.72
CA GLU A 324 -7.47 -3.58 -14.57
C GLU A 324 -8.23 -4.91 -14.71
N TYR A 325 -8.15 -5.48 -15.91
CA TYR A 325 -8.46 -6.88 -16.17
C TYR A 325 -7.25 -7.60 -16.77
N VAL A 326 -7.02 -8.84 -16.34
CA VAL A 326 -6.09 -9.77 -16.98
C VAL A 326 -6.78 -11.11 -17.22
N SER A 327 -6.56 -11.72 -18.38
CA SER A 327 -7.13 -13.04 -18.75
C SER A 327 -6.36 -14.23 -18.16
N ARG A 328 -5.92 -14.11 -16.91
CA ARG A 328 -5.30 -15.19 -16.13
C ARG A 328 -5.54 -14.98 -14.64
N ALA A 329 -5.37 -16.04 -13.87
CA ALA A 329 -5.28 -15.92 -12.42
C ALA A 329 -3.91 -15.34 -12.03
N LYS A 330 -3.88 -14.18 -11.39
CA LYS A 330 -2.66 -13.61 -10.78
C LYS A 330 -2.37 -14.31 -9.45
N THR A 331 -1.10 -14.50 -9.16
CA THR A 331 -0.63 -15.10 -7.90
C THR A 331 -0.77 -14.10 -6.75
N ALA A 332 -0.83 -14.59 -5.51
CA ALA A 332 -0.88 -13.73 -4.33
C ALA A 332 0.31 -12.74 -4.25
N SER A 333 1.49 -13.12 -4.76
CA SER A 333 2.66 -12.24 -4.79
C SER A 333 2.52 -11.10 -5.80
N GLU A 334 1.90 -11.36 -6.96
CA GLU A 334 1.60 -10.32 -7.95
C GLU A 334 0.60 -9.34 -7.36
N ILE A 335 -0.52 -9.84 -6.82
CA ILE A 335 -1.56 -8.99 -6.20
C ILE A 335 -1.00 -8.16 -5.02
N LEU A 336 -0.13 -8.74 -4.20
CA LEU A 336 0.53 -8.00 -3.14
C LEU A 336 1.44 -6.90 -3.68
N THR A 337 2.14 -7.17 -4.78
CA THR A 337 2.98 -6.18 -5.46
C THR A 337 2.12 -5.05 -6.03
N ASP A 338 1.05 -5.36 -6.74
CA ASP A 338 0.16 -4.36 -7.35
C ASP A 338 -0.52 -3.48 -6.30
N ALA A 339 -0.88 -4.06 -5.15
CA ALA A 339 -1.48 -3.34 -4.04
C ALA A 339 -0.49 -2.48 -3.23
N THR A 340 0.80 -2.81 -3.21
CA THR A 340 1.73 -2.25 -2.19
C THR A 340 3.04 -1.69 -2.71
N LEU A 341 3.44 -1.97 -3.95
CA LEU A 341 4.59 -1.30 -4.57
C LEU A 341 4.13 0.07 -5.06
N ALA A 342 4.56 1.12 -4.36
CA ALA A 342 4.22 2.49 -4.72
C ALA A 342 5.05 3.00 -5.90
N ALA A 343 6.33 2.64 -5.97
CA ALA A 343 7.18 2.90 -7.12
C ALA A 343 8.41 1.99 -7.17
N TYR A 344 8.93 1.75 -8.37
CA TYR A 344 10.20 1.08 -8.65
C TYR A 344 10.95 1.81 -9.78
N TYR A 345 12.15 2.31 -9.46
CA TYR A 345 13.06 2.93 -10.41
C TYR A 345 14.32 2.05 -10.52
N SER A 346 14.49 1.40 -11.67
CA SER A 346 15.72 0.63 -11.95
C SER A 346 16.88 1.53 -12.36
N PHE A 347 16.59 2.66 -13.04
CA PHE A 347 17.59 3.55 -13.67
C PHE A 347 18.39 2.93 -14.84
N ASP A 348 17.98 1.74 -15.29
CA ASP A 348 18.66 0.91 -16.30
C ASP A 348 18.80 1.52 -17.69
N ASP A 349 17.97 2.49 -18.06
CA ASP A 349 17.91 3.09 -19.39
C ASP A 349 18.22 4.59 -19.37
N GLY A 350 18.69 5.11 -18.22
CA GLY A 350 18.88 6.54 -18.01
C GLY A 350 17.58 7.33 -17.94
N SER A 351 16.42 6.65 -17.92
CA SER A 351 15.13 7.26 -17.62
C SER A 351 14.88 7.30 -16.12
N TYR A 352 13.82 8.03 -15.76
CA TYR A 352 13.32 8.13 -14.40
C TYR A 352 11.90 7.57 -14.32
N TYR A 353 11.57 6.61 -15.20
CA TYR A 353 10.25 6.01 -15.25
C TYR A 353 10.04 5.09 -14.06
N ASP A 354 8.83 5.18 -13.49
CA ASP A 354 8.37 4.21 -12.51
C ASP A 354 7.88 2.95 -13.22
N LEU A 355 8.58 1.84 -12.98
CA LEU A 355 8.24 0.52 -13.49
C LEU A 355 7.13 -0.14 -12.66
N GLY A 356 6.81 0.40 -11.48
CA GLY A 356 5.72 -0.03 -10.62
C GLY A 356 4.32 0.26 -11.18
N PRO A 357 3.26 -0.18 -10.47
CA PRO A 357 1.88 -0.09 -10.95
C PRO A 357 1.35 1.36 -11.03
N LEU A 358 1.89 2.29 -10.25
CA LEU A 358 1.33 3.64 -10.12
C LEU A 358 1.88 4.66 -11.12
N LYS A 359 2.95 4.32 -11.84
CA LYS A 359 3.57 5.17 -12.88
C LYS A 359 3.94 6.56 -12.37
N ILE A 360 4.40 6.63 -11.13
CA ILE A 360 4.88 7.85 -10.48
C ILE A 360 6.26 8.19 -11.04
N ASN A 361 6.33 8.80 -12.22
CA ASN A 361 7.62 9.10 -12.84
C ASN A 361 8.42 10.15 -12.06
N GLY A 362 9.73 9.95 -11.99
CA GLY A 362 10.67 10.85 -11.32
C GLY A 362 11.29 11.90 -12.24
N THR A 363 12.11 12.75 -11.64
CA THR A 363 12.92 13.78 -12.30
C THR A 363 14.32 13.79 -11.69
N GLY A 364 15.31 14.26 -12.45
CA GLY A 364 16.71 14.31 -12.03
C GLY A 364 17.37 15.64 -12.36
N VAL A 365 18.19 16.16 -11.45
CA VAL A 365 19.03 17.35 -11.65
C VAL A 365 20.45 17.02 -11.28
N GLY A 366 21.41 17.31 -12.16
CA GLY A 366 22.84 17.10 -11.90
C GLY A 366 23.24 15.63 -11.70
N ILE A 367 22.40 14.68 -12.10
CA ILE A 367 22.70 13.24 -12.05
C ILE A 367 23.03 12.72 -13.44
N SER A 368 23.80 11.63 -13.50
CA SER A 368 24.17 10.95 -14.75
C SER A 368 24.08 9.44 -14.59
N SER A 369 23.93 8.71 -15.69
CA SER A 369 23.91 7.24 -15.66
C SER A 369 25.33 6.67 -15.64
N THR A 370 25.54 5.60 -14.88
CA THR A 370 26.80 4.84 -14.82
C THR A 370 26.51 3.36 -14.55
N ALA A 371 27.52 2.49 -14.59
CA ALA A 371 27.35 1.06 -14.25
C ALA A 371 26.76 0.89 -12.85
N GLY A 372 25.64 0.16 -12.76
CA GLY A 372 24.90 -0.10 -11.54
C GLY A 372 25.31 -1.38 -10.82
N TYR A 373 24.57 -1.71 -9.77
CA TYR A 373 24.55 -3.04 -9.19
C TYR A 373 23.83 -4.00 -10.15
N VAL A 374 22.68 -3.57 -10.67
CA VAL A 374 22.00 -4.15 -11.83
C VAL A 374 22.16 -3.16 -12.97
N ASN A 375 22.62 -3.62 -14.13
CA ASN A 375 22.83 -2.82 -15.36
C ASN A 375 23.34 -1.37 -15.14
N GLN A 376 22.45 -0.37 -15.04
CA GLN A 376 22.80 1.04 -14.84
C GLN A 376 22.25 1.63 -13.54
N SER A 377 22.96 2.59 -12.97
CA SER A 377 22.58 3.33 -11.77
C SER A 377 22.66 4.84 -11.99
N ILE A 378 22.06 5.62 -11.08
CA ILE A 378 22.24 7.06 -11.05
C ILE A 378 23.47 7.45 -10.20
N LEU A 379 24.29 8.34 -10.75
CA LEU A 379 25.50 8.91 -10.13
C LEU A 379 25.26 10.33 -9.63
N PHE A 380 25.54 10.55 -8.34
CA PHE A 380 25.57 11.85 -7.68
C PHE A 380 27.02 12.28 -7.48
N ASN A 381 27.57 13.05 -8.42
CA ASN A 381 28.97 13.50 -8.39
C ASN A 381 29.17 15.02 -8.43
N VAL A 382 28.08 15.79 -8.46
CA VAL A 382 28.11 17.26 -8.41
C VAL A 382 27.29 17.76 -7.21
N SER A 383 27.68 18.93 -6.70
CA SER A 383 26.95 19.56 -5.59
C SER A 383 25.54 19.94 -6.02
N GLY A 384 24.54 19.57 -5.21
CA GLY A 384 23.14 19.85 -5.50
C GLY A 384 22.50 18.85 -6.46
N ALA A 385 23.15 17.72 -6.75
CA ALA A 385 22.57 16.64 -7.54
C ALA A 385 21.45 15.94 -6.77
N TYR A 386 20.32 15.70 -7.42
CA TYR A 386 19.21 14.97 -6.82
C TYR A 386 18.36 14.21 -7.84
N PHE A 387 17.75 13.13 -7.38
CA PHE A 387 16.58 12.51 -7.99
C PHE A 387 15.36 12.85 -7.13
N GLN A 388 14.19 13.03 -7.74
CA GLN A 388 12.96 13.31 -7.01
C GLN A 388 11.72 12.74 -7.70
N ALA A 389 10.80 12.22 -6.90
CA ALA A 389 9.46 11.84 -7.31
C ALA A 389 8.43 12.26 -6.24
N GLY A 390 7.17 12.44 -6.64
CA GLY A 390 6.11 12.98 -5.78
C GLY A 390 4.82 12.16 -5.81
N ALA A 391 3.84 12.57 -5.00
CA ALA A 391 2.53 11.93 -4.86
C ALA A 391 2.51 10.55 -4.20
N PHE A 392 3.42 10.32 -3.26
CA PHE A 392 3.35 9.16 -2.38
C PHE A 392 2.29 9.37 -1.29
N THR A 393 1.01 9.18 -1.65
CA THR A 393 -0.13 9.39 -0.75
C THR A 393 -0.03 8.58 0.54
N SER A 394 0.46 7.33 0.47
CA SER A 394 0.61 6.46 1.63
C SER A 394 1.64 6.97 2.65
N LEU A 395 2.76 7.56 2.19
CA LEU A 395 3.75 8.15 3.10
C LEU A 395 3.21 9.37 3.85
N GLY A 396 2.20 10.04 3.29
CA GLY A 396 1.49 11.15 3.91
C GLY A 396 0.47 10.78 4.99
N VAL A 397 0.24 9.48 5.26
CA VAL A 397 -0.78 9.01 6.21
C VAL A 397 -0.13 8.57 7.52
N SER A 398 -0.54 9.20 8.63
CA SER A 398 -0.04 8.83 9.96
C SER A 398 -0.40 7.37 10.31
N GLY A 399 0.58 6.63 10.84
CA GLY A 399 0.46 5.20 11.15
C GLY A 399 0.50 4.26 9.93
N GLN A 400 0.58 4.79 8.69
CA GLN A 400 0.74 3.95 7.51
C GLN A 400 2.10 3.26 7.54
N SER A 401 2.10 1.95 7.30
CA SER A 401 3.35 1.19 7.15
C SER A 401 3.99 1.51 5.81
N TYR A 402 5.32 1.49 5.77
CA TYR A 402 6.07 1.73 4.54
C TYR A 402 7.41 1.01 4.56
N SER A 403 8.01 0.86 3.39
CA SER A 403 9.41 0.45 3.24
C SER A 403 10.06 1.18 2.08
N ILE A 404 11.35 1.51 2.22
CA ILE A 404 12.17 2.08 1.16
C ILE A 404 13.42 1.21 1.03
N SER A 405 13.63 0.66 -0.15
CA SER A 405 14.75 -0.23 -0.49
C SER A 405 15.57 0.39 -1.60
N LEU A 406 16.89 0.31 -1.48
CA LEU A 406 17.82 0.74 -2.53
C LEU A 406 19.16 0.01 -2.42
N TRP A 407 19.87 -0.07 -3.53
CA TRP A 407 21.30 -0.36 -3.55
C TRP A 407 22.06 0.97 -3.54
N VAL A 408 23.12 1.05 -2.72
CA VAL A 408 23.97 2.26 -2.64
C VAL A 408 25.44 1.87 -2.72
N ASN A 409 26.22 2.70 -3.40
CA ASN A 409 27.67 2.63 -3.42
C ASN A 409 28.26 4.02 -3.18
N LYS A 410 28.91 4.20 -2.04
CA LYS A 410 29.46 5.49 -1.63
C LYS A 410 30.77 5.76 -2.37
N ALA A 411 30.87 6.93 -3.01
CA ALA A 411 32.12 7.37 -3.62
C ALA A 411 33.16 7.80 -2.57
N LEU A 412 34.43 7.85 -2.98
CA LEU A 412 35.50 8.41 -2.16
C LEU A 412 35.26 9.93 -1.96
N SER A 413 34.66 10.32 -0.84
CA SER A 413 34.48 11.71 -0.44
C SER A 413 35.29 12.04 0.82
N SER A 414 35.83 13.25 0.90
CA SER A 414 36.57 13.74 2.09
C SER A 414 35.65 14.16 3.24
N SER A 415 34.34 14.25 3.01
CA SER A 415 33.31 14.51 4.01
C SER A 415 32.52 13.22 4.31
N GLY A 416 32.40 12.90 5.60
CA GLY A 416 31.45 11.90 6.08
C GLY A 416 30.00 12.41 6.02
N GLY A 417 29.03 11.51 6.09
CA GLY A 417 27.60 11.82 6.04
C GLY A 417 27.00 11.84 4.64
N GLY A 418 25.81 12.43 4.55
CA GLY A 418 25.02 12.52 3.32
C GLY A 418 23.63 11.95 3.48
N THR A 419 22.66 12.60 2.84
CA THR A 419 21.27 12.15 2.82
C THR A 419 21.04 11.22 1.64
N LEU A 420 20.50 10.03 1.92
CA LEU A 420 20.10 9.08 0.89
C LEU A 420 18.64 9.31 0.49
N VAL A 421 17.74 9.45 1.47
CA VAL A 421 16.31 9.64 1.25
C VAL A 421 15.77 10.73 2.18
N HIS A 422 15.31 11.82 1.58
CA HIS A 422 14.57 12.90 2.20
C HIS A 422 13.11 12.80 1.80
N VAL A 423 12.18 13.00 2.75
CA VAL A 423 10.74 12.97 2.49
C VAL A 423 10.11 14.28 2.94
N SER A 424 9.21 14.82 2.14
CA SER A 424 8.58 16.10 2.42
C SER A 424 7.19 16.28 1.81
N GLY A 425 6.35 17.09 2.44
CA GLY A 425 5.02 17.44 1.93
C GLY A 425 5.00 18.39 0.72
N SER A 426 6.15 18.79 0.18
CA SER A 426 6.23 19.62 -1.03
C SER A 426 7.39 19.24 -1.95
N ALA A 427 7.24 19.53 -3.25
CA ALA A 427 8.30 19.32 -4.25
C ALA A 427 9.59 20.11 -3.96
N SER A 428 9.50 21.18 -3.17
CA SER A 428 10.68 21.99 -2.79
C SER A 428 11.50 21.40 -1.64
N GLY A 429 11.10 20.25 -1.09
CA GLY A 429 11.77 19.65 0.07
C GLY A 429 11.33 20.22 1.41
N THR A 430 10.26 21.04 1.45
CA THR A 430 9.82 21.83 2.63
C THR A 430 8.45 21.38 3.17
N LEU A 431 7.83 22.17 4.05
CA LEU A 431 6.64 21.84 4.87
C LEU A 431 7.00 20.82 5.96
N TRP A 432 6.16 19.81 6.17
CA TRP A 432 6.58 18.64 6.93
C TRP A 432 7.69 17.95 6.14
N CYS A 433 8.87 17.78 6.74
CA CYS A 433 10.02 17.20 6.05
C CYS A 433 11.01 16.51 6.99
N ILE A 434 11.50 15.34 6.58
CA ILE A 434 12.39 14.49 7.35
C ILE A 434 13.45 13.80 6.49
N ALA A 435 14.67 13.64 7.01
CA ALA A 435 15.64 12.71 6.42
C ALA A 435 15.34 11.30 6.93
N MET A 436 14.78 10.40 6.10
CA MET A 436 14.38 9.05 6.54
C MET A 436 15.52 8.04 6.47
N LEU A 437 16.46 8.25 5.54
CA LEU A 437 17.61 7.38 5.34
C LEU A 437 18.82 8.23 4.98
N GLY A 438 19.95 7.94 5.60
CA GLY A 438 21.19 8.64 5.30
C GLY A 438 22.37 8.06 6.06
N LEU A 439 23.42 8.86 6.15
CA LEU A 439 24.65 8.52 6.83
C LEU A 439 24.88 9.46 8.02
N SER A 440 25.44 8.93 9.10
CA SER A 440 25.95 9.74 10.21
C SER A 440 27.22 10.50 9.78
N SER A 441 27.75 11.36 10.66
CA SER A 441 29.06 12.00 10.44
C SER A 441 30.24 11.02 10.34
N PHE A 442 30.06 9.77 10.77
CA PHE A 442 31.05 8.69 10.69
C PHE A 442 30.69 7.62 9.65
N ASP A 443 29.76 7.92 8.75
CA ASP A 443 29.31 7.03 7.67
C ASP A 443 28.57 5.77 8.12
N GLU A 444 28.06 5.73 9.35
CA GLU A 444 27.11 4.70 9.74
C GLU A 444 25.78 4.89 9.03
N ILE A 445 25.19 3.80 8.56
CA ILE A 445 23.87 3.80 7.93
C ILE A 445 22.82 4.12 9.00
N ILE A 446 22.02 5.16 8.77
CA ILE A 446 20.95 5.58 9.67
C ILE A 446 19.60 5.42 8.98
N GLY A 447 18.79 4.48 9.45
CA GLY A 447 17.36 4.38 9.12
C GLY A 447 16.54 4.99 10.24
N GLN A 448 15.66 5.95 9.93
CA GLN A 448 14.88 6.65 10.96
C GLN A 448 13.49 7.06 10.49
N SER A 449 12.62 7.34 11.46
CA SER A 449 11.25 7.79 11.24
C SER A 449 10.82 8.82 12.29
N TRP A 450 9.62 9.36 12.14
CA TRP A 450 9.12 10.49 12.91
C TRP A 450 7.89 10.15 13.76
N ASN A 451 7.98 10.45 15.05
CA ASN A 451 6.85 10.47 15.98
C ASN A 451 6.98 11.68 16.89
N LEU A 452 6.88 12.89 16.31
CA LEU A 452 7.13 14.17 16.98
C LEU A 452 8.59 14.38 17.46
N SER A 453 9.41 13.33 17.37
CA SER A 453 10.86 13.30 17.46
C SER A 453 11.39 12.21 16.53
N MET A 454 12.70 12.24 16.27
CA MET A 454 13.36 11.22 15.45
C MET A 454 13.57 9.93 16.24
N VAL A 455 13.13 8.82 15.66
CA VAL A 455 13.40 7.45 16.13
C VAL A 455 14.33 6.81 15.11
N ALA A 456 15.56 6.51 15.52
CA ALA A 456 16.62 6.07 14.61
C ALA A 456 17.18 4.70 15.00
N ILE A 457 17.55 3.93 13.99
CA ILE A 457 18.37 2.73 14.08
C ILE A 457 19.69 3.03 13.38
N GLN A 458 20.78 2.88 14.13
CA GLN A 458 22.13 3.00 13.60
C GLN A 458 22.63 1.62 13.18
N GLY A 459 23.15 1.54 11.96
CA GLY A 459 23.74 0.35 11.39
C GLY A 459 25.26 0.44 11.27
N PRO A 460 25.86 -0.48 10.49
CA PRO A 460 27.30 -0.50 10.27
C PRO A 460 27.75 0.70 9.42
N ILE A 461 29.06 0.93 9.40
CA ILE A 461 29.72 1.91 8.51
C ILE A 461 29.57 1.45 7.05
N LEU A 462 29.01 2.31 6.20
CA LEU A 462 28.92 2.09 4.77
C LEU A 462 30.30 2.14 4.14
N GLN A 463 30.75 1.00 3.60
CA GLN A 463 32.09 0.88 3.02
C GLN A 463 32.18 1.61 1.68
N LEU A 464 33.28 2.34 1.47
CA LEU A 464 33.53 3.10 0.25
C LEU A 464 33.73 2.16 -0.94
N GLY A 465 33.10 2.47 -2.08
CA GLY A 465 33.25 1.70 -3.32
C GLY A 465 32.52 0.35 -3.33
N VAL A 466 31.81 -0.02 -2.26
CA VAL A 466 31.12 -1.31 -2.13
C VAL A 466 29.62 -1.13 -2.23
N TRP A 467 28.99 -1.85 -3.15
CA TRP A 467 27.53 -1.92 -3.24
C TRP A 467 26.96 -2.56 -1.97
N THR A 468 26.02 -1.84 -1.35
CA THR A 468 25.33 -2.26 -0.13
C THR A 468 23.84 -2.09 -0.33
N HIS A 469 23.07 -3.16 -0.12
CA HIS A 469 21.61 -3.10 -0.12
C HIS A 469 21.14 -2.59 1.24
N ILE A 470 20.25 -1.60 1.23
CA ILE A 470 19.71 -1.01 2.44
C ILE A 470 18.19 -0.97 2.33
N VAL A 471 17.53 -1.35 3.42
CA VAL A 471 16.09 -1.14 3.59
C VAL A 471 15.85 -0.41 4.89
N THR A 472 15.05 0.65 4.85
CA THR A 472 14.38 1.19 6.03
C THR A 472 12.89 0.88 5.91
N SER A 473 12.27 0.41 6.98
CA SER A 473 10.83 0.18 6.97
C SER A 473 10.22 0.44 8.33
N TYR A 474 8.90 0.55 8.34
CA TYR A 474 8.14 0.88 9.52
C TYR A 474 6.77 0.21 9.50
N SER A 475 6.32 -0.21 10.69
CA SER A 475 4.92 -0.48 10.99
C SER A 475 4.59 -0.06 12.42
N MET A 476 3.29 0.08 12.73
CA MET A 476 2.84 0.36 14.09
C MET A 476 3.19 -0.76 15.07
N ASP A 477 3.36 -1.99 14.60
CA ASP A 477 3.61 -3.16 15.44
C ASP A 477 5.10 -3.39 15.71
N ASN A 478 5.98 -2.93 14.81
CA ASN A 478 7.41 -3.19 14.87
C ASN A 478 8.25 -1.92 15.06
N GLY A 479 7.66 -0.73 14.91
CA GLY A 479 8.42 0.51 14.85
C GLY A 479 9.27 0.59 13.58
N VAL A 480 10.31 1.43 13.59
CA VAL A 480 11.25 1.53 12.47
C VAL A 480 12.28 0.42 12.54
N ARG A 481 12.66 -0.11 11.39
CA ARG A 481 13.65 -1.17 11.24
C ARG A 481 14.63 -0.83 10.14
N LEU A 482 15.86 -1.30 10.33
CA LEU A 482 16.94 -1.16 9.36
C LEU A 482 17.45 -2.54 8.96
N TRP A 483 17.56 -2.79 7.66
CA TRP A 483 18.19 -3.97 7.09
C TRP A 483 19.37 -3.57 6.22
N VAL A 484 20.39 -4.41 6.22
CA VAL A 484 21.56 -4.27 5.36
C VAL A 484 21.89 -5.64 4.76
N ASN A 485 22.04 -5.69 3.43
CA ASN A 485 22.36 -6.90 2.67
C ASN A 485 21.47 -8.11 3.05
N GLY A 486 20.16 -7.90 3.04
CA GLY A 486 19.19 -8.96 3.35
C GLY A 486 19.03 -9.28 4.85
N THR A 487 19.82 -8.66 5.74
CA THR A 487 19.85 -9.00 7.18
C THR A 487 19.30 -7.87 8.03
N LEU A 488 18.44 -8.19 9.01
CA LEU A 488 17.92 -7.21 9.96
C LEU A 488 19.04 -6.75 10.90
N ILE A 489 19.27 -5.44 10.97
CA ILE A 489 20.24 -4.81 11.86
C ILE A 489 19.60 -4.47 13.21
N GLY A 490 18.39 -3.93 13.20
CA GLY A 490 17.71 -3.52 14.42
C GLY A 490 16.28 -3.06 14.18
N SER A 491 15.54 -2.96 15.27
CA SER A 491 14.14 -2.51 15.34
C SER A 491 14.02 -1.54 16.51
N SER A 492 13.22 -0.48 16.34
CA SER A 492 12.82 0.34 17.48
C SER A 492 11.71 -0.35 18.26
N ILE A 493 11.29 0.27 19.36
CA ILE A 493 10.00 -0.05 19.95
C ILE A 493 8.85 0.42 19.04
N PRO A 494 7.64 -0.16 19.15
CA PRO A 494 6.44 0.29 18.45
C PRO A 494 6.12 1.76 18.73
N PHE A 495 5.65 2.48 17.70
CA PHE A 495 5.17 3.86 17.82
C PHE A 495 4.25 4.21 16.65
N THR A 496 3.50 5.32 16.75
CA THR A 496 2.69 5.85 15.64
C THR A 496 3.48 6.88 14.84
N TYR A 497 3.74 6.57 13.57
CA TYR A 497 4.35 7.49 12.61
C TYR A 497 3.44 8.71 12.41
N SER A 498 4.01 9.91 12.51
CA SER A 498 3.30 11.16 12.27
C SER A 498 3.70 11.69 10.89
N ALA A 499 2.74 11.73 9.96
CA ALA A 499 3.00 12.12 8.57
C ALA A 499 2.59 13.56 8.26
N SER A 500 2.78 13.99 7.01
CA SER A 500 2.46 15.34 6.52
C SER A 500 0.96 15.61 6.33
N SER A 501 0.13 14.57 6.22
CA SER A 501 -1.26 14.67 5.75
C SER A 501 -1.40 15.19 4.31
N LEU A 502 -0.34 15.08 3.50
CA LEU A 502 -0.26 15.48 2.09
C LEU A 502 0.32 14.33 1.26
N PRO A 503 0.09 14.26 -0.06
CA PRO A 503 0.87 13.37 -0.93
C PRO A 503 2.35 13.77 -0.90
N ASP A 504 3.17 12.91 -0.30
CA ASP A 504 4.57 13.24 -0.02
C ASP A 504 5.47 13.11 -1.24
N TRP A 505 6.60 13.79 -1.16
CA TRP A 505 7.70 13.76 -2.11
C TRP A 505 8.89 13.04 -1.51
N ILE A 506 9.59 12.26 -2.33
CA ILE A 506 10.88 11.69 -1.99
C ILE A 506 11.96 12.37 -2.82
N THR A 507 13.00 12.84 -2.16
CA THR A 507 14.21 13.38 -2.76
C THR A 507 15.40 12.53 -2.35
N VAL A 508 16.17 12.09 -3.34
CA VAL A 508 17.30 11.19 -3.17
C VAL A 508 18.60 11.95 -3.46
N GLY A 509 19.58 11.75 -2.59
CA GLY A 509 20.92 12.32 -2.71
C GLY A 509 21.14 13.66 -2.01
N THR A 510 20.09 14.32 -1.51
CA THR A 510 20.17 15.62 -0.81
C THR A 510 18.90 15.93 -0.01
N THR A 511 18.92 16.99 0.81
CA THR A 511 17.75 17.57 1.50
C THR A 511 17.30 18.91 0.89
N PHE A 512 17.78 19.23 -0.32
CA PHE A 512 17.82 20.60 -0.87
C PHE A 512 18.58 21.58 0.05
N SER A 513 18.77 22.83 -0.40
CA SER A 513 19.41 23.89 0.41
C SER A 513 18.63 24.24 1.70
N ALA A 514 17.47 23.62 1.92
CA ALA A 514 16.57 23.82 3.05
C ALA A 514 16.91 22.93 4.27
N ALA A 515 18.19 22.70 4.58
CA ALA A 515 18.60 21.96 5.79
C ALA A 515 18.13 22.58 7.12
N LEU A 516 17.45 23.74 7.12
CA LEU A 516 17.22 24.59 8.29
C LEU A 516 15.75 24.74 8.75
N PRO A 517 14.79 23.92 8.29
CA PRO A 517 13.73 23.49 9.23
C PRO A 517 13.42 21.99 9.25
N CYS A 518 14.04 21.16 8.41
CA CYS A 518 13.70 19.73 8.33
C CYS A 518 14.31 18.92 9.48
N ALA A 519 13.54 17.98 10.03
CA ALA A 519 14.05 17.12 11.09
C ALA A 519 14.96 16.04 10.51
N HIS A 520 16.17 15.90 11.05
CA HIS A 520 17.16 15.00 10.47
C HIS A 520 17.86 14.08 11.47
N GLY A 521 17.57 14.20 12.76
CA GLY A 521 18.01 13.23 13.77
C GLY A 521 19.50 12.91 13.69
N ASN A 522 19.80 11.62 13.53
CA ASN A 522 21.18 11.10 13.49
C ASN A 522 21.81 11.14 12.10
N VAL A 523 21.06 11.54 11.06
CA VAL A 523 21.59 11.74 9.72
C VAL A 523 22.37 13.06 9.69
N ALA A 524 23.63 12.99 9.29
CA ALA A 524 24.44 14.15 8.96
C ALA A 524 24.01 14.65 7.57
N VAL A 525 23.05 15.58 7.57
CA VAL A 525 22.46 16.12 6.34
C VAL A 525 23.51 16.75 5.43
N GLY A 526 23.38 16.46 4.15
CA GLY A 526 24.27 16.95 3.12
C GLY A 526 24.07 16.21 1.81
N GLN A 527 24.82 16.63 0.79
CA GLN A 527 24.89 15.92 -0.48
C GLN A 527 25.48 14.53 -0.26
N PHE A 528 24.79 13.49 -0.70
CA PHE A 528 25.40 12.18 -0.90
C PHE A 528 26.19 12.18 -2.21
N TYR A 529 27.41 11.65 -2.15
CA TYR A 529 28.27 11.43 -3.32
C TYR A 529 28.46 9.94 -3.53
N GLY A 530 28.03 9.44 -4.69
CA GLY A 530 28.03 8.00 -4.95
C GLY A 530 26.96 7.60 -5.97
N MET A 531 26.65 6.32 -5.99
CA MET A 531 25.68 5.72 -6.91
C MET A 531 24.52 5.13 -6.11
N ILE A 532 23.30 5.27 -6.64
CA ILE A 532 22.10 4.60 -6.12
C ILE A 532 21.42 3.86 -7.26
N ASP A 533 20.95 2.67 -6.95
CA ASP A 533 20.36 1.75 -7.91
C ASP A 533 19.13 1.06 -7.30
N GLU A 534 18.24 0.56 -8.16
CA GLU A 534 17.16 -0.36 -7.78
C GLU A 534 16.23 0.20 -6.66
N LEU A 535 15.90 1.49 -6.72
CA LEU A 535 15.09 2.19 -5.72
C LEU A 535 13.64 1.72 -5.77
N ARG A 536 13.14 1.20 -4.64
CA ARG A 536 11.75 0.75 -4.48
C ARG A 536 11.10 1.34 -3.24
N ILE A 537 9.85 1.73 -3.37
CA ILE A 537 9.03 2.29 -2.29
C ILE A 537 7.77 1.45 -2.15
N TYR A 538 7.47 1.03 -0.93
CA TYR A 538 6.32 0.20 -0.60
C TYR A 538 5.43 0.90 0.43
N SER A 539 4.11 0.72 0.29
CA SER A 539 3.08 1.14 1.26
C SER A 539 2.82 0.07 2.34
N ARG A 540 3.79 -0.81 2.58
CA ARG A 540 3.75 -1.84 3.63
C ARG A 540 5.12 -2.03 4.26
N GLU A 541 5.15 -2.68 5.41
CA GLU A 541 6.38 -3.27 5.93
C GLU A 541 6.78 -4.48 5.08
N LEU A 542 8.03 -4.53 4.64
CA LEU A 542 8.63 -5.69 3.99
C LEU A 542 8.97 -6.78 5.03
N THR A 543 8.70 -8.03 4.68
CA THR A 543 9.09 -9.20 5.46
C THR A 543 10.56 -9.53 5.26
N SER A 544 11.14 -10.37 6.13
CA SER A 544 12.52 -10.86 5.94
C SER A 544 12.72 -11.57 4.60
N SER A 545 11.71 -12.30 4.10
CA SER A 545 11.78 -12.94 2.78
C SER A 545 11.76 -11.93 1.64
N ASP A 546 10.94 -10.87 1.74
CA ASP A 546 10.94 -9.80 0.74
C ASP A 546 12.32 -9.12 0.67
N VAL A 547 12.86 -8.75 1.83
CA VAL A 547 14.14 -8.04 1.92
C VAL A 547 15.29 -8.93 1.43
N TYR A 548 15.26 -10.23 1.74
CA TYR A 548 16.25 -11.18 1.22
C TYR A 548 16.19 -11.30 -0.30
N ALA A 549 14.99 -11.37 -0.90
CA ALA A 549 14.85 -11.41 -2.35
C ALA A 549 15.38 -10.14 -3.02
N LEU A 550 15.10 -8.95 -2.48
CA LEU A 550 15.61 -7.68 -3.01
C LEU A 550 17.14 -7.53 -2.88
N ALA A 551 17.74 -8.17 -1.88
CA ALA A 551 19.18 -8.20 -1.69
C ALA A 551 19.90 -9.20 -2.61
N ASN A 552 19.16 -10.04 -3.34
CA ASN A 552 19.69 -11.07 -4.24
C ASN A 552 18.86 -11.08 -5.56
N PRO A 553 18.85 -9.97 -6.32
CA PRO A 553 18.02 -9.81 -7.51
C PRO A 553 18.46 -10.67 -8.71
#